data_AF-A0A2K1NF49-F1
#
_entry.id   AF-A0A2K1NF49-F1
#
_cell.length_a   1.000
_cell.length_b   1.000
_cell.length_c   1.000
_cell.angle_alpha   90.00
_cell.angle_beta   90.00
_cell.angle_gamma   90.00
#
_symmetry.space_group_name_H-M   'P 1'
#
loop_
_entity.id
_entity.type
_entity.pdbx_description
1 polymer ?
#
loop_
_entity_poly.entity_id
_entity_poly.type
_entity_poly.pdbx_seq_one_letter_code
_entity_poly.pdbx_strand_id
1 'polypeptide(L)'
;MNIKLLDKIVSKGQFIRPILNYVVHYLESDRSDKNKNIINYINVLKLKWDVKYDEALEIIDEEIKGLKKGGLYYLLTKKDTKKQLV
;
A
#
# COMPACT_ATOMS: atom_id res chain seq x y z
N MET A 1 1.08 4.87 -11.03
CA MET A 1 -0.30 4.41 -11.34
C MET A 1 -1.29 5.25 -10.53
N ASN A 2 -2.47 5.60 -11.09
CA ASN A 2 -3.53 6.31 -10.36
C ASN A 2 -4.44 5.32 -9.62
N ILE A 3 -4.72 5.55 -8.33
CA ILE A 3 -5.59 4.70 -7.48
C ILE A 3 -7.00 4.57 -8.08
N LYS A 4 -7.56 5.62 -8.70
CA LYS A 4 -8.89 5.56 -9.34
C LYS A 4 -8.94 4.58 -10.52
N LEU A 5 -7.81 4.41 -11.23
CA LEU A 5 -7.70 3.47 -12.34
C LEU A 5 -7.60 2.03 -11.81
N LEU A 6 -6.80 1.84 -10.75
CA LEU A 6 -6.69 0.57 -10.02
C LEU A 6 -8.06 0.11 -9.51
N ASP A 7 -8.84 0.99 -8.89
CA ASP A 7 -10.16 0.65 -8.33
C ASP A 7 -11.15 0.15 -9.42
N LYS A 8 -11.19 0.83 -10.57
CA LYS A 8 -11.95 0.37 -11.75
C LYS A 8 -11.50 -1.01 -12.25
N ILE A 9 -10.19 -1.24 -12.33
CA ILE A 9 -9.60 -2.51 -12.77
C ILE A 9 -9.95 -3.64 -11.79
N VAL A 10 -9.89 -3.36 -10.49
CA VAL A 10 -10.15 -4.31 -9.40
C VAL A 10 -11.64 -4.66 -9.27
N SER A 11 -12.54 -3.75 -9.64
CA SER A 11 -13.98 -4.03 -9.70
C SER A 11 -14.37 -5.19 -10.63
N LYS A 12 -13.45 -5.63 -11.51
CA LYS A 12 -13.63 -6.80 -12.38
C LYS A 12 -13.40 -8.15 -11.68
N GLY A 13 -13.10 -8.14 -10.37
CA GLY A 13 -12.97 -9.36 -9.56
C GLY A 13 -11.80 -10.24 -10.01
N GLN A 14 -11.91 -11.56 -9.80
CA GLN A 14 -10.82 -12.51 -10.07
C GLN A 14 -10.36 -12.54 -11.53
N PHE A 15 -11.19 -12.11 -12.49
CA PHE A 15 -10.86 -12.09 -13.92
C PHE A 15 -9.61 -11.25 -14.24
N ILE A 16 -9.34 -10.21 -13.42
CA ILE A 16 -8.21 -9.31 -13.64
C ILE A 16 -6.89 -9.81 -13.03
N ARG A 17 -6.89 -10.96 -12.35
CA ARG A 17 -5.70 -11.54 -11.70
C ARG A 17 -4.46 -11.62 -12.59
N PRO A 18 -4.53 -12.11 -13.84
CA PRO A 18 -3.35 -12.20 -14.70
C PRO A 18 -2.73 -10.82 -14.97
N ILE A 19 -3.56 -9.81 -15.19
CA ILE A 19 -3.13 -8.43 -15.44
C ILE A 19 -2.51 -7.83 -14.18
N LEU A 20 -3.09 -8.07 -13.00
CA LEU A 20 -2.49 -7.60 -11.74
C LEU A 20 -1.18 -8.31 -11.40
N ASN A 21 -1.03 -9.58 -11.75
CA ASN A 21 0.25 -10.29 -11.59
C ASN A 21 1.33 -9.67 -12.48
N TYR A 22 1.00 -9.38 -13.74
CA TYR A 22 1.92 -8.67 -14.65
C TYR A 22 2.30 -7.29 -14.10
N VAL A 23 1.33 -6.53 -13.59
CA VAL A 23 1.56 -5.22 -12.99
C VAL A 23 2.49 -5.32 -11.78
N VAL A 24 2.25 -6.27 -10.86
CA VAL A 24 3.12 -6.45 -9.68
C VAL A 24 4.56 -6.74 -10.12
N HIS A 25 4.74 -7.71 -11.02
CA HIS A 25 6.06 -8.07 -11.55
C HIS A 25 6.78 -6.88 -12.20
N TYR A 26 6.06 -6.05 -12.95
CA TYR A 26 6.59 -4.83 -13.54
C TYR A 26 6.99 -3.80 -12.47
N LEU A 27 6.13 -3.57 -11.47
CA LEU A 27 6.36 -2.59 -10.41
C LEU A 27 7.51 -2.96 -9.47
N GLU A 28 7.72 -4.24 -9.22
CA GLU A 28 8.86 -4.77 -8.47
C GLU A 28 10.18 -4.51 -9.22
N SER A 29 10.16 -4.55 -10.56
CA SER A 29 11.33 -4.39 -11.41
C SER A 29 11.76 -2.92 -11.63
N ASP A 30 10.82 -1.97 -11.67
CA ASP A 30 11.07 -0.58 -12.12
C ASP A 30 11.56 0.37 -11.00
N ARG A 31 11.16 0.14 -9.73
CA ARG A 31 11.68 0.75 -8.47
C ARG A 31 10.82 0.29 -7.28
N SER A 32 11.25 -0.79 -6.62
CA SER A 32 10.58 -1.44 -5.47
C SER A 32 9.99 -0.45 -4.45
N ASP A 33 10.78 0.52 -3.99
CA ASP A 33 10.45 1.27 -2.77
C ASP A 33 9.33 2.28 -2.98
N LYS A 34 9.25 2.86 -4.18
CA LYS A 34 8.19 3.81 -4.55
C LYS A 34 6.86 3.12 -4.84
N ASN A 35 6.91 1.85 -5.23
CA ASN A 35 5.74 1.09 -5.65
C ASN A 35 5.20 0.15 -4.56
N LYS A 36 5.90 0.03 -3.43
CA LYS A 36 5.54 -0.84 -2.30
C LYS A 36 4.07 -0.71 -1.87
N ASN A 37 3.57 0.53 -1.75
CA ASN A 37 2.17 0.76 -1.35
C ASN A 37 1.16 0.21 -2.38
N ILE A 38 1.49 0.31 -3.68
CA ILE A 38 0.64 -0.19 -4.76
C ILE A 38 0.67 -1.72 -4.79
N ILE A 39 1.86 -2.30 -4.59
CA ILE A 39 2.06 -3.76 -4.53
C ILE A 39 1.30 -4.34 -3.33
N ASN A 40 1.43 -3.74 -2.14
CA ASN A 40 0.71 -4.18 -0.94
C ASN A 40 -0.81 -4.09 -1.10
N TYR A 41 -1.31 -3.01 -1.72
CA TYR A 41 -2.73 -2.90 -2.06
C TYR A 41 -3.20 -4.04 -2.99
N ILE A 42 -2.43 -4.36 -4.04
CA ILE A 42 -2.75 -5.47 -4.94
C ILE A 42 -2.71 -6.83 -4.20
N ASN A 43 -1.77 -7.02 -3.28
CA ASN A 43 -1.66 -8.26 -2.51
C ASN A 43 -2.85 -8.47 -1.58
N VAL A 44 -3.28 -7.44 -0.84
CA VAL A 44 -4.50 -7.49 0.00
C VAL A 44 -5.75 -7.83 -0.84
N LEU A 45 -5.85 -7.28 -2.05
CA LEU A 45 -6.96 -7.59 -2.95
C LEU A 45 -6.97 -9.05 -3.41
N LYS A 46 -5.80 -9.61 -3.70
CA LYS A 46 -5.68 -11.04 -4.06
C LYS A 46 -6.13 -11.93 -2.90
N LEU A 47 -5.75 -11.60 -1.67
CA LEU A 47 -6.19 -12.33 -0.46
C LEU A 47 -7.71 -12.25 -0.28
N LYS A 48 -8.30 -11.06 -0.45
CA LYS A 48 -9.76 -10.90 -0.44
C LYS A 48 -10.44 -11.82 -1.45
N TRP A 49 -9.90 -11.95 -2.65
CA TRP A 49 -10.45 -12.85 -3.66
C TRP A 49 -10.26 -14.33 -3.36
N ASP A 50 -9.21 -14.70 -2.64
CA ASP A 50 -8.97 -16.06 -2.14
C ASP A 50 -9.75 -16.37 -0.86
N VAL A 51 -10.61 -15.45 -0.39
CA VAL A 51 -11.38 -15.58 0.85
C VAL A 51 -10.46 -15.70 2.08
N LYS A 52 -9.24 -15.14 1.98
CA LYS A 52 -8.19 -15.11 2.99
C LYS A 52 -8.24 -13.81 3.78
N TYR A 53 -9.31 -13.63 4.54
CA TYR A 53 -9.61 -12.35 5.20
C TYR A 53 -8.69 -12.07 6.39
N ASP A 54 -8.29 -13.10 7.14
CA ASP A 54 -7.42 -12.95 8.31
C ASP A 54 -6.04 -12.45 7.89
N GLU A 55 -5.45 -13.04 6.84
CA GLU A 55 -4.17 -12.59 6.30
C GLU A 55 -4.27 -11.18 5.69
N ALA A 56 -5.40 -10.85 5.06
CA ALA A 56 -5.64 -9.52 4.54
C ALA A 56 -5.69 -8.47 5.66
N LEU A 57 -6.34 -8.80 6.78
CA LEU A 57 -6.44 -7.93 7.95
C LEU A 57 -5.09 -7.74 8.65
N GLU A 58 -4.28 -8.79 8.74
CA GLU A 58 -2.93 -8.72 9.32
C GLU A 58 -2.05 -7.72 8.58
N ILE A 59 -2.01 -7.79 7.24
CA ILE A 59 -1.23 -6.85 6.40
C ILE A 59 -1.73 -5.40 6.59
N ILE A 60 -3.05 -5.20 6.65
CA ILE A 60 -3.63 -3.86 6.89
C ILE A 60 -3.21 -3.32 8.26
N ASP A 61 -3.26 -4.14 9.31
CA ASP A 61 -2.89 -3.73 10.66
C ASP A 61 -1.39 -3.41 10.79
N GLU A 62 -0.52 -4.19 10.16
CA GLU A 62 0.92 -3.91 10.10
C GLU A 62 1.23 -2.57 9.42
N GLU A 63 0.62 -2.28 8.28
CA GLU A 63 0.79 -1.02 7.56
C GLU A 63 0.27 0.17 8.38
N ILE A 64 -0.89 0.03 9.05
CA ILE A 64 -1.42 1.08 9.94
C ILE A 64 -0.49 1.32 11.13
N LYS A 65 0.06 0.26 11.74
CA LYS A 65 1.05 0.38 12.83
C LYS A 65 2.32 1.10 12.36
N GLY A 66 2.80 0.79 11.16
CA GLY A 66 3.92 1.50 10.52
C GLY A 66 3.64 2.99 10.33
N LEU A 67 2.46 3.34 9.81
CA LEU A 67 2.01 4.72 9.64
C LEU A 67 1.88 5.47 10.97
N LYS A 68 1.37 4.83 12.03
CA LYS A 68 1.29 5.46 13.37
C LYS A 68 2.68 5.79 13.92
N LYS A 69 3.66 4.90 13.75
CA LYS A 69 5.06 5.16 14.14
C LYS A 69 5.68 6.30 13.32
N GLY A 70 5.49 6.28 12.00
CA GLY A 70 5.97 7.34 11.10
C GLY A 70 5.29 8.70 11.30
N GLY A 71 3.99 8.70 11.62
CA GLY A 71 3.21 9.89 11.95
C GLY A 71 3.65 10.52 13.27
N LEU A 72 3.91 9.71 14.30
CA LEU A 72 4.55 10.19 15.52
C LEU A 72 5.93 10.79 15.23
N TYR A 73 6.76 10.11 14.44
CA TYR A 73 8.08 10.60 14.04
C TYR A 73 8.01 11.93 13.28
N TYR A 74 7.06 12.07 12.34
CA TYR A 74 6.80 13.32 11.63
C TYR A 74 6.35 14.44 12.57
N LEU A 75 5.46 14.14 13.53
CA LEU A 75 5.00 15.13 14.51
C LEU A 75 6.11 15.57 15.46
N LEU A 76 6.99 14.66 15.88
CA LEU A 76 8.14 14.95 16.73
C LEU A 76 9.16 15.82 15.99
N THR A 77 9.53 15.44 14.77
CA THR A 77 10.52 16.16 13.96
C THR A 77 10.05 17.55 13.50
N LYS A 78 8.75 17.78 13.28
CA LYS A 78 8.19 19.12 13.01
C LYS A 78 8.17 20.04 14.24
N LYS A 79 8.13 19.48 15.45
CA LYS A 79 8.08 20.27 16.69
C LYS A 79 9.43 20.96 16.96
N ASP A 80 10.53 20.31 16.59
CA ASP A 80 11.88 20.87 16.72
C ASP A 80 12.20 21.94 15.67
N THR A 81 11.63 21.86 14.45
CA THR A 81 11.87 22.87 13.41
C THR A 81 11.20 24.21 13.69
N LYS A 82 10.13 24.24 14.51
CA LYS A 82 9.49 25.50 14.94
C LYS A 82 10.27 26.24 16.04
N LYS A 83 11.27 25.61 16.65
CA LYS A 83 12.04 26.21 17.76
C LYS A 83 13.28 26.99 17.31
N GLN A 84 13.61 26.99 16.01
CA GLN A 84 14.79 27.66 15.44
C GLN A 84 14.46 28.98 14.70
N LEU A 85 13.25 29.53 14.84
CA LEU A 85 12.82 30.78 14.19
C LEU A 85 12.42 31.88 15.19
N VAL A 86 13.05 31.93 16.36
CA VAL A 86 12.94 33.07 17.29
C VAL A 86 14.34 33.59 17.59
#